data_AF-A0A358RIP3-F1
#
_entry.id   AF-A0A358RIP3-F1
#
_cell.length_a   1.000
_cell.length_b   1.000
_cell.length_c   1.000
_cell.angle_alpha   90.00
_cell.angle_beta   90.00
_cell.angle_gamma   90.00
#
_symmetry.space_group_name_H-M   'P 1'
#
loop_
_entity.id
_entity.type
_entity.pdbx_description
1 polymer ?
#
loop_
_entity_poly.entity_id
_entity_poly.type
_entity_poly.pdbx_seq_one_letter_code
_entity_poly.pdbx_strand_id
1 'polypeptide(L)'
;MTIDERLKQFEQLAADGMDSKNAVRALKLIGIDDYSEEDIKSFRLWGDYMPMGDVDPYTETQRNLHILWESVDRVPLGVNCNFAVPFRQIIAKKLFKKCGDGFVANEGCRFNYGHR
;
A
#
# COMPACT_ATOMS: atom_id res chain seq x y z
N MET A 1 13.96 -6.24 14.34
CA MET A 1 14.10 -5.60 13.02
C MET A 1 14.00 -4.10 13.20
N THR A 2 14.96 -3.35 12.67
CA THR A 2 14.96 -1.87 12.70
C THR A 2 13.95 -1.31 11.70
N ILE A 3 13.66 0.00 11.77
CA ILE A 3 12.80 0.69 10.79
C ILE A 3 13.40 0.59 9.38
N ASP A 4 14.71 0.81 9.25
CA ASP A 4 15.40 0.77 7.97
C ASP A 4 15.38 -0.64 7.35
N GLU A 5 15.57 -1.68 8.16
CA GLU A 5 15.44 -3.07 7.70
C GLU A 5 14.02 -3.37 7.22
N ARG A 6 13.00 -2.90 7.96
CA ARG A 6 11.59 -3.09 7.61
C ARG A 6 11.24 -2.38 6.30
N LEU A 7 11.71 -1.15 6.11
CA LEU A 7 11.51 -0.39 4.87
C LEU A 7 12.23 -1.02 3.67
N LYS A 8 13.47 -1.49 3.85
CA LYS A 8 14.21 -2.20 2.77
C LYS A 8 13.50 -3.48 2.35
N GLN A 9 12.98 -4.26 3.30
CA GLN A 9 12.20 -5.45 2.98
C GLN A 9 10.91 -5.08 2.24
N PHE A 10 10.21 -4.03 2.66
CA PHE A 10 9.02 -3.56 1.97
C PHE A 10 9.32 -3.06 0.54
N GLU A 11 10.39 -2.31 0.35
CA GLU A 11 10.83 -1.83 -0.96
C GLU A 11 11.14 -3.00 -1.91
N GLN A 12 11.78 -4.07 -1.42
CA GLN A 12 12.01 -5.28 -2.21
C GLN A 12 10.71 -5.97 -2.61
N LEU A 13 9.75 -6.14 -1.68
CA LEU A 13 8.43 -6.71 -2.00
C LEU A 13 7.70 -5.87 -3.06
N ALA A 14 7.77 -4.54 -2.97
CA ALA A 14 7.18 -3.64 -3.97
C ALA A 14 7.93 -3.68 -5.32
N ALA A 15 9.24 -3.97 -5.33
CA ALA A 15 10.03 -4.18 -6.53
C ALA A 15 9.66 -5.49 -7.24
N ASP A 16 9.48 -6.56 -6.48
CA ASP A 16 9.15 -7.91 -6.97
C ASP A 16 7.70 -8.04 -7.49
N GLY A 17 6.85 -7.07 -7.16
CA GLY A 17 5.43 -7.04 -7.50
C GLY A 17 4.55 -7.35 -6.28
N MET A 18 3.45 -6.62 -6.13
CA MET A 18 2.58 -6.72 -4.95
C MET A 18 1.40 -7.68 -5.19
N ASP A 19 1.67 -8.96 -5.44
CA ASP A 19 0.65 -10.02 -5.44
C ASP A 19 0.12 -10.29 -4.02
N SER A 20 -0.93 -11.11 -3.87
CA SER A 20 -1.51 -11.41 -2.56
C SER A 20 -0.50 -11.99 -1.56
N LYS A 21 0.46 -12.79 -2.02
CA LYS A 21 1.50 -13.40 -1.18
C LYS A 21 2.44 -12.35 -0.61
N ASN A 22 2.92 -11.43 -1.45
CA ASN A 22 3.76 -10.31 -1.04
C ASN A 22 2.97 -9.29 -0.21
N ALA A 23 1.68 -9.10 -0.48
CA ALA A 23 0.80 -8.26 0.33
C ALA A 23 0.66 -8.79 1.77
N VAL A 24 0.43 -10.10 1.94
CA VAL A 24 0.41 -10.73 3.28
C VAL A 24 1.75 -10.54 4.00
N ARG A 25 2.87 -10.71 3.30
CA ARG A 25 4.20 -10.45 3.88
C ARG A 25 4.37 -8.99 4.29
N ALA A 26 3.92 -8.05 3.46
CA ALA A 26 3.98 -6.62 3.74
C ALA A 26 3.06 -6.21 4.90
N LEU A 27 1.89 -6.83 5.06
CA LEU A 27 1.01 -6.63 6.21
C LEU A 27 1.69 -7.04 7.53
N LYS A 28 2.44 -8.15 7.51
CA LYS A 28 3.28 -8.56 8.66
C LYS A 28 4.38 -7.52 8.96
N LEU A 29 4.94 -6.91 7.91
CA LEU A 29 5.85 -5.76 8.04
C LEU A 29 5.18 -4.47 8.53
N ILE A 30 3.88 -4.45 8.80
CA ILE A 30 3.24 -3.35 9.55
C ILE A 30 2.58 -3.83 10.85
N GLY A 31 2.71 -5.12 11.19
CA GLY A 31 2.18 -5.72 12.42
C GLY A 31 0.75 -6.25 12.30
N ILE A 32 0.33 -6.60 11.07
CA ILE A 32 -0.97 -7.21 10.78
C ILE A 32 -0.71 -8.63 10.27
N ASP A 33 -1.02 -9.64 11.09
CA ASP A 33 -0.55 -11.02 10.85
C ASP A 33 -1.67 -12.02 10.53
N ASP A 34 -2.95 -11.65 10.75
CA ASP A 34 -4.10 -12.57 10.76
C ASP A 34 -4.84 -12.71 9.42
N TYR A 35 -4.19 -12.38 8.29
CA TYR A 35 -4.79 -12.48 6.96
C TYR A 35 -4.04 -13.46 6.06
N SER A 36 -4.79 -14.33 5.40
CA SER A 36 -4.32 -15.22 4.34
C SER A 36 -4.34 -14.53 2.97
N GLU A 37 -3.73 -15.18 1.97
CA GLU A 37 -3.79 -14.69 0.58
C GLU A 37 -5.24 -14.61 0.07
N GLU A 38 -6.09 -15.58 0.44
CA GLU A 38 -7.49 -15.61 0.04
C GLU A 38 -8.31 -14.48 0.70
N ASP A 39 -8.00 -14.15 1.96
CA ASP A 39 -8.62 -13.00 2.62
C ASP A 39 -8.28 -11.70 1.87
N ILE A 40 -7.01 -11.50 1.51
CA ILE A 40 -6.58 -10.31 0.76
C ILE A 40 -7.24 -10.23 -0.62
N LYS A 41 -7.39 -11.36 -1.34
CA LYS A 41 -8.11 -11.40 -2.63
C LYS A 41 -9.59 -11.05 -2.49
N SER A 42 -10.18 -11.35 -1.33
CA SER A 42 -11.58 -11.02 -1.05
C SER A 42 -11.81 -9.52 -0.84
N PHE A 43 -10.77 -8.74 -0.51
CA PHE A 43 -10.93 -7.34 -0.17
C PHE A 43 -11.44 -6.52 -1.35
N ARG A 44 -12.42 -5.66 -1.05
CA ARG A 44 -12.91 -4.61 -1.93
C ARG A 44 -12.70 -3.27 -1.25
N LEU A 45 -12.13 -2.35 -2.00
CA LEU A 45 -11.79 -1.00 -1.59
C LEU A 45 -12.90 -0.04 -2.03
N TRP A 46 -12.92 1.14 -1.42
CA TRP A 46 -13.88 2.18 -1.77
C TRP A 46 -13.90 2.51 -3.27
N GLY A 47 -12.73 2.51 -3.92
CA GLY A 47 -12.62 2.76 -5.36
C GLY A 47 -13.30 1.72 -6.27
N ASP A 48 -13.49 0.48 -5.80
CA ASP A 48 -14.20 -0.55 -6.56
C ASP A 48 -15.70 -0.27 -6.65
N TYR A 49 -16.24 0.55 -5.75
CA TYR A 49 -17.66 0.93 -5.71
C TYR A 49 -17.92 2.31 -6.35
N MET A 50 -16.90 2.94 -6.92
CA MET A 50 -17.03 4.22 -7.61
C MET A 50 -17.34 4.00 -9.10
N PRO A 51 -17.93 4.97 -9.82
CA PRO A 51 -18.31 4.80 -11.23
C PRO A 51 -17.18 4.35 -12.15
N MET A 52 -15.94 4.71 -11.82
CA MET A 52 -14.76 4.36 -12.60
C MET A 52 -14.19 2.97 -12.24
N GLY A 53 -14.63 2.34 -11.14
CA GLY A 53 -14.23 1.00 -10.74
C GLY A 53 -14.68 -0.08 -11.73
N ASP A 54 -15.82 0.11 -12.39
CA ASP A 54 -16.31 -0.79 -13.45
C ASP A 54 -15.59 -0.56 -14.79
N VAL A 55 -15.14 0.67 -15.03
CA VAL A 55 -14.52 1.08 -16.31
C VAL A 55 -13.02 0.79 -16.34
N ASP A 56 -12.34 1.00 -15.21
CA ASP A 56 -10.89 0.89 -15.05
C ASP A 56 -10.59 0.32 -13.66
N PRO A 57 -10.89 -0.98 -13.43
CA PRO A 57 -10.71 -1.62 -12.13
C PRO A 57 -9.23 -1.70 -11.76
N TYR A 58 -8.96 -1.72 -10.45
CA TYR A 58 -7.61 -1.98 -9.97
C TYR A 58 -7.09 -3.35 -10.44
N THR A 59 -5.87 -3.36 -10.97
CA THR A 59 -5.07 -4.59 -11.02
C THR A 59 -4.84 -5.12 -9.60
N GLU A 60 -4.48 -6.41 -9.48
CA GLU A 60 -4.14 -7.02 -8.18
C GLU A 60 -3.05 -6.23 -7.44
N THR A 61 -1.97 -5.87 -8.14
CA THR A 61 -0.88 -5.07 -7.57
C THR A 61 -1.35 -3.71 -7.07
N GLN A 62 -2.16 -2.99 -7.85
CA GLN A 62 -2.69 -1.70 -7.41
C GLN A 62 -3.56 -1.86 -6.17
N ARG A 63 -4.50 -2.81 -6.20
CA ARG A 63 -5.40 -3.11 -5.07
C ARG A 63 -4.61 -3.39 -3.79
N ASN A 64 -3.63 -4.27 -3.86
CA ASN A 64 -2.84 -4.64 -2.69
C ASN A 64 -2.00 -3.47 -2.14
N LEU A 65 -1.44 -2.64 -3.01
CA LEU A 65 -0.76 -1.41 -2.61
C LEU A 65 -1.71 -0.40 -1.94
N HIS A 66 -2.95 -0.26 -2.46
CA HIS A 66 -3.98 0.55 -1.81
C HIS A 66 -4.40 -0.01 -0.44
N ILE A 67 -4.54 -1.33 -0.30
CA ILE A 67 -4.81 -1.99 1.00
C ILE A 67 -3.73 -1.62 2.01
N LEU A 68 -2.46 -1.74 1.63
CA LEU A 68 -1.32 -1.39 2.49
C LEU A 68 -1.29 0.09 2.84
N TRP A 69 -1.58 0.97 1.87
CA TRP A 69 -1.68 2.41 2.07
C TRP A 69 -2.72 2.78 3.13
N GLU A 70 -3.89 2.15 3.11
CA GLU A 70 -4.94 2.41 4.10
C GLU A 70 -4.67 1.70 5.44
N SER A 71 -4.06 0.52 5.41
CA SER A 71 -3.82 -0.30 6.61
C SER A 71 -2.78 0.30 7.53
N VAL A 72 -1.76 0.98 6.99
CA VAL A 72 -0.70 1.58 7.81
C VAL A 72 -1.24 2.64 8.78
N ASP A 73 -2.35 3.31 8.45
CA ASP A 73 -3.03 4.27 9.33
C ASP A 73 -3.76 3.62 10.52
N ARG A 74 -3.90 2.30 10.52
CA ARG A 74 -4.62 1.55 11.55
C ARG A 74 -3.70 0.83 12.53
N VAL A 75 -2.39 1.09 12.45
CA VAL A 75 -1.38 0.49 13.31
C VAL A 75 -0.48 1.56 13.93
N PRO A 76 0.19 1.30 15.07
CA PRO A 76 1.11 2.26 15.70
C PRO A 76 2.25 2.75 14.79
N LEU A 77 2.60 1.99 13.75
CA LEU A 77 3.58 2.45 12.76
C LEU A 77 3.09 3.60 11.88
N GLY A 78 1.77 3.78 11.73
CA GLY A 78 1.19 4.88 10.96
C GLY A 78 1.54 6.26 11.50
N VAL A 79 1.67 6.40 12.83
CA VAL A 79 2.08 7.66 13.48
C VAL A 79 3.60 7.84 13.54
N ASN A 80 4.38 6.80 13.25
CA ASN A 80 5.84 6.89 13.21
C ASN A 80 6.28 7.43 11.85
N CYS A 81 6.49 8.75 11.75
CA CYS A 81 6.87 9.41 10.49
C CYS A 81 8.14 8.84 9.85
N ASN A 82 9.11 8.35 10.65
CA ASN A 82 10.33 7.73 10.12
C ASN A 82 10.04 6.44 9.35
N PHE A 83 8.89 5.81 9.58
CA PHE A 83 8.42 4.65 8.85
C PHE A 83 7.33 5.01 7.83
N ALA A 84 6.24 5.64 8.29
CA ALA A 84 5.03 5.84 7.51
C ALA A 84 5.24 6.72 6.26
N VAL A 85 6.08 7.76 6.35
CA VAL A 85 6.36 8.64 5.22
C VAL A 85 7.15 7.90 4.11
N PRO A 86 8.32 7.27 4.40
CA PRO A 86 9.00 6.46 3.39
C PRO A 86 8.16 5.30 2.85
N PHE A 87 7.39 4.62 3.70
CA PHE A 87 6.49 3.54 3.29
C PHE A 87 5.48 4.01 2.23
N ARG A 88 4.85 5.16 2.46
CA ARG A 88 3.96 5.82 1.49
C ARG A 88 4.69 6.24 0.22
N GLN A 89 5.90 6.76 0.32
CA GLN A 89 6.67 7.13 -0.86
C GLN A 89 6.98 5.91 -1.76
N ILE A 90 7.29 4.76 -1.16
CA ILE A 90 7.49 3.49 -1.90
C ILE A 90 6.20 3.10 -2.63
N ILE A 91 5.04 3.13 -1.95
CA ILE A 91 3.75 2.84 -2.56
C ILE A 91 3.42 3.83 -3.69
N ALA A 92 3.58 5.13 -3.43
CA ALA A 92 3.24 6.20 -4.36
C ALA A 92 4.04 6.10 -5.67
N LYS A 93 5.32 5.73 -5.61
CA LYS A 93 6.16 5.49 -6.80
C LYS A 93 5.64 4.34 -7.69
N LYS A 94 4.82 3.44 -7.15
CA LYS A 94 4.21 2.31 -7.88
C LYS A 94 2.79 2.61 -8.34
N LEU A 95 2.02 3.36 -7.55
CA LEU A 95 0.63 3.69 -7.87
C LEU A 95 0.50 4.92 -8.76
N PHE A 96 1.43 5.88 -8.68
CA PHE A 96 1.36 7.13 -9.41
C PHE A 96 2.25 7.12 -10.63
N LYS A 97 1.75 7.70 -11.73
CA LYS A 97 2.53 7.91 -12.95
C LYS A 97 3.77 8.77 -12.71
N LYS A 98 3.65 9.75 -11.80
CA LYS A 98 4.77 10.58 -11.34
C LYS A 98 4.53 11.05 -9.91
N CYS A 99 5.57 10.97 -9.09
CA CYS A 99 5.66 11.71 -7.82
C CYS A 99 6.61 12.90 -8.03
N GLY A 100 6.24 14.09 -7.57
CA GLY A 100 7.14 15.24 -7.58
C GLY A 100 8.27 15.09 -6.55
N ASP A 101 9.32 15.89 -6.71
CA ASP A 101 10.40 15.98 -5.72
C ASP A 101 9.82 16.41 -4.37
N GLY A 102 10.18 15.69 -3.31
CA GLY A 102 9.66 15.95 -1.98
C GLY A 102 8.20 15.51 -1.75
N PHE A 103 7.65 14.60 -2.56
CA PHE A 103 6.32 14.04 -2.29
C PHE A 103 6.24 13.46 -0.87
N VAL A 104 5.29 13.98 -0.10
CA VAL A 104 4.94 13.49 1.24
C VAL A 104 3.43 13.40 1.30
N ALA A 105 2.93 12.28 1.82
CA ALA A 105 1.53 12.11 2.17
C ALA A 105 1.44 11.68 3.62
N ASN A 106 0.47 12.26 4.33
CA ASN A 106 0.17 11.90 5.71
C ASN A 106 -1.01 10.93 5.78
N GLU A 107 -1.28 10.44 6.99
CA GLU A 107 -2.44 9.60 7.31
C GLU A 107 -3.77 10.18 6.80
N GLY A 108 -4.70 9.28 6.47
CA GLY A 108 -6.05 9.65 6.00
C GLY A 108 -6.12 10.14 4.56
N CYS A 109 -4.99 10.25 3.86
CA CYS A 109 -4.98 10.56 2.43
C CYS A 109 -5.56 9.40 1.64
N ARG A 110 -6.60 9.65 0.84
CA ARG A 110 -7.20 8.67 -0.07
C ARG A 110 -7.14 9.17 -1.50
N PHE A 111 -6.95 8.24 -2.42
CA PHE A 111 -6.98 8.49 -3.86
C PHE A 111 -7.46 7.22 -4.56
N ASN A 112 -8.03 7.41 -5.75
CA ASN A 112 -8.70 6.36 -6.50
C ASN A 112 -8.07 6.10 -7.88
N TYR A 113 -7.44 7.10 -8.53
CA TYR A 113 -6.89 6.94 -9.88
C TYR A 113 -5.59 7.72 -10.09
N GLY A 114 -4.58 7.47 -9.26
CA GLY A 114 -3.32 8.21 -9.36
C GLY A 114 -2.37 7.75 -10.48
N HIS A 115 -2.68 6.64 -11.16
CA HIS A 115 -1.89 6.08 -12.27
C HIS A 115 -2.11 6.77 -13.62
N ARG A 116 -3.02 7.75 -13.72
CA ARG A 116 -3.33 8.49 -14.96
C ARG A 116 -2.32 9.60 -15.26
#